data_AF-A0A843GRY8-F1
#
_entry.id   AF-A0A843GRY8-F1
#
_cell.length_a   1.000
_cell.length_b   1.000
_cell.length_c   1.000
_cell.angle_alpha   90.00
_cell.angle_beta   90.00
_cell.angle_gamma   90.00
#
_symmetry.space_group_name_H-M   'P 1'
#
loop_
_entity.id
_entity.type
_entity.pdbx_description
1 polymer ?
#
loop_
_entity_poly.entity_id
_entity_poly.type
_entity_poly.pdbx_seq_one_letter_code
_entity_poly.pdbx_strand_id
1 'polypeptide(L)' 'MITQVGVVREHLERFGSITSLEAIKKYDITRLSAVIYILVHRDGLKFKKERIYTRRWFYLFRRKKFVKYILEKGE' A
#
# COMPACT_ATOMS: atom_id res chain seq x y z
N MET A 1 -12.85 4.22 16.84
CA MET A 1 -12.77 4.88 15.51
C MET A 1 -11.71 4.14 14.71
N ILE A 2 -12.06 3.57 13.56
CA ILE A 2 -11.08 2.88 12.71
C ILE A 2 -10.24 3.95 12.00
N THR A 3 -8.92 3.92 12.17
CA THR A 3 -8.01 4.89 11.55
C THR A 3 -7.49 4.34 10.22
N GLN A 4 -7.15 5.23 9.29
CA GLN A 4 -6.51 4.84 8.01
C GLN A 4 -5.24 4.00 8.23
N VAL A 5 -4.49 4.32 9.30
CA VAL A 5 -3.29 3.58 9.72
C VAL A 5 -3.65 2.15 10.14
N GLY A 6 -4.69 1.99 10.97
CA GLY A 6 -5.15 0.67 11.41
C GLY A 6 -5.62 -0.22 10.26
N VAL A 7 -6.36 0.35 9.31
CA VAL A 7 -6.84 -0.40 8.12
C VAL A 7 -5.68 -0.89 7.25
N VAL A 8 -4.72 0.00 6.98
CA VAL A 8 -3.54 -0.36 6.18
C VAL A 8 -2.68 -1.37 6.91
N ARG A 9 -2.52 -1.24 8.24
CA ARG A 9 -1.81 -2.22 9.06
C ARG A 9 -2.45 -3.60 8.99
N GLU A 10 -3.76 -3.71 9.22
CA GLU A 10 -4.49 -4.98 9.13
C GLU A 10 -4.34 -5.62 7.75
N HIS A 11 -4.48 -4.80 6.68
CA HIS A 11 -4.27 -5.27 5.32
C HIS A 11 -2.84 -5.82 5.11
N LEU A 12 -1.83 -5.11 5.60
CA LEU A 12 -0.43 -5.52 5.50
C LEU A 12 -0.13 -6.78 6.31
N GLU A 13 -0.70 -6.92 7.51
CA GLU A 13 -0.56 -8.12 8.33
C GLU A 13 -1.19 -9.35 7.65
N ARG A 14 -2.33 -9.16 6.98
CA ARG A 14 -3.08 -10.22 6.30
C ARG A 14 -2.53 -10.61 4.93
N PHE A 15 -2.14 -9.65 4.10
CA PHE A 15 -1.75 -9.87 2.71
C PHE A 15 -0.25 -9.65 2.44
N GLY A 16 0.50 -9.09 3.41
CA GLY A 16 1.94 -8.85 3.30
C GLY A 16 2.34 -7.69 2.38
N SER A 17 1.42 -7.14 1.60
CA SER A 17 1.70 -6.00 0.72
C SER A 17 0.45 -5.22 0.35
N ILE A 18 0.62 -3.95 -0.03
CA ILE A 18 -0.46 -3.09 -0.49
C ILE A 18 0.03 -2.18 -1.62
N THR A 19 -0.78 -2.02 -2.66
CA THR A 19 -0.51 -1.04 -3.73
C THR A 19 -1.24 0.27 -3.49
N SER A 20 -0.70 1.38 -4.00
CA SER A 20 -1.40 2.68 -3.98
C SER A 20 -2.77 2.61 -4.65
N LEU A 21 -2.94 1.75 -5.66
CA LEU A 21 -4.24 1.56 -6.30
C LEU A 21 -5.24 0.86 -5.37
N GLU A 22 -4.80 -0.19 -4.67
CA GLU A 22 -5.66 -0.90 -3.72
C GLU A 22 -6.04 -0.02 -2.54
N ALA A 23 -5.10 0.78 -2.02
CA ALA A 23 -5.38 1.73 -0.96
C ALA A 23 -6.50 2.72 -1.35
N ILE A 24 -6.47 3.23 -2.59
CA ILE A 24 -7.51 4.12 -3.11
C ILE A 24 -8.83 3.35 -3.32
N LYS A 25 -8.79 2.20 -4.01
CA LYS A 25 -10.01 1.48 -4.40
C LYS A 25 -10.74 0.80 -3.26
N LYS A 26 -10.00 0.24 -2.30
CA LYS A 26 -10.56 -0.57 -1.21
C LYS A 26 -10.83 0.25 0.06
N TYR A 27 -10.05 1.29 0.29
CA TYR A 27 -10.04 2.02 1.57
C TYR A 27 -10.18 3.54 1.43
N ASP A 28 -10.32 4.06 0.21
CA ASP A 28 -10.37 5.49 -0.10
C ASP A 28 -9.17 6.29 0.44
N ILE A 29 -8.01 5.64 0.52
CA ILE A 29 -6.77 6.23 1.02
C ILE A 29 -5.95 6.77 -0.16
N THR A 30 -5.98 8.09 -0.36
CA THR A 30 -5.26 8.77 -1.43
C THR A 30 -3.77 8.97 -1.14
N ARG A 31 -3.38 9.06 0.14
CA ARG A 31 -2.00 9.32 0.58
C ARG A 31 -1.40 8.12 1.31
N LEU A 32 -1.37 6.96 0.65
CA LEU A 32 -0.79 5.75 1.21
C LEU A 32 0.65 5.95 1.73
N SER A 33 1.46 6.79 1.05
CA SER A 33 2.82 7.09 1.49
C SER A 33 2.89 7.73 2.88
N ALA A 34 1.93 8.58 3.25
CA ALA A 34 1.87 9.20 4.57
C ALA A 34 1.52 8.15 5.64
N VAL A 35 0.62 7.23 5.32
CA VAL A 35 0.27 6.12 6.22
C VAL A 35 1.47 5.19 6.43
N ILE A 36 2.19 4.83 5.36
CA ILE A 36 3.42 4.03 5.46
C ILE A 36 4.48 4.78 6.28
N TYR A 37 4.65 6.09 6.10
CA TYR A 37 5.57 6.88 6.90
C TYR A 37 5.26 6.79 8.40
N ILE A 38 3.97 6.89 8.78
CA ILE A 38 3.54 6.71 10.18
C ILE A 38 3.87 5.30 10.67
N LEU A 39 3.57 4.26 9.89
CA LEU A 39 3.85 2.87 10.27
C LEU A 39 5.35 2.59 10.48
N VAL A 40 6.22 3.21 9.67
CA VAL A 40 7.67 3.10 9.83
C VAL A 40 8.15 3.80 11.10
N HIS A 41 7.72 5.04 11.34
CA HIS A 41 8.26 5.86 12.43
C HIS A 41 7.62 5.56 13.78
N ARG A 42 6.35 5.17 13.80
CA ARG A 42 5.60 4.89 15.02
C ARG A 42 5.71 3.43 15.43
N ASP A 43 5.58 2.51 14.47
CA ASP A 43 5.49 1.07 14.75
C ASP A 43 6.80 0.33 14.40
N GLY A 44 7.81 1.02 13.87
CA GLY A 44 9.11 0.42 13.52
C GLY A 44 9.06 -0.55 12.33
N LEU A 45 7.97 -0.54 11.56
CA LEU A 45 7.77 -1.48 10.46
C LEU A 45 8.71 -1.16 9.28
N LYS A 46 9.25 -2.21 8.66
CA LYS A 46 10.11 -2.08 7.47
C LYS A 46 9.33 -2.42 6.22
N PHE A 47 9.53 -1.62 5.18
CA PHE A 47 8.83 -1.80 3.90
C PHE A 47 9.80 -1.78 2.74
N LYS A 48 9.67 -2.78 1.87
CA LYS A 48 10.26 -2.76 0.55
C LYS A 48 9.32 -2.07 -0.42
N LYS A 49 9.85 -1.09 -1.15
CA LYS A 49 9.10 -0.31 -2.14
C LYS A 49 9.39 -0.84 -3.54
N GLU A 50 8.36 -1.28 -4.23
CA GLU A 50 8.46 -1.75 -5.61
C GLU A 50 7.61 -0.90 -6.54
N ARG A 51 8.16 -0.51 -7.70
CA ARG A 51 7.41 0.21 -8.73
C ARG A 51 6.83 -0.81 -9.68
N ILE A 52 5.51 -0.96 -9.64
CA ILE A 52 4.82 -1.88 -10.54
C ILE A 52 4.35 -1.11 -11.77
N TYR A 53 4.79 -1.62 -12.92
CA TYR A 53 4.28 -1.21 -14.22
C TYR A 53 3.26 -2.27 -14.66
N THR A 54 1.98 -1.92 -14.66
CA THR A 54 0.97 -2.86 -15.13
C THR A 54 1.18 -3.12 -16.64
N ARG A 55 1.52 -4.35 -17.02
CA ARG A 55 1.48 -4.81 -18.42
C ARG A 55 0.06 -5.35 -18.70
N ARG A 56 -0.86 -4.42 -19.01
CA ARG A 56 -2.09 -4.53 -19.83
C ARG A 56 -2.95 -5.83 -19.78
N TRP A 57 -4.28 -5.71 -19.54
CA TRP A 57 -5.36 -5.97 -20.54
C TRP A 57 -6.78 -5.53 -20.07
N PHE A 58 -7.67 -5.27 -21.05
CA PHE A 58 -9.06 -4.77 -21.06
C PHE A 58 -9.37 -3.26 -20.84
N TYR A 59 -9.82 -2.64 -21.95
CA TYR A 59 -10.58 -1.39 -22.16
C TYR A 59 -10.77 -0.42 -20.98
N LEU A 60 -9.80 0.47 -20.75
CA LEU A 60 -9.99 1.93 -20.60
C LEU A 60 -8.68 2.56 -20.08
N PHE A 61 -8.17 3.52 -20.83
CA PHE A 61 -7.38 4.68 -20.38
C PHE A 61 -6.11 4.49 -19.50
N ARG A 62 -4.97 4.85 -20.12
CA ARG A 62 -3.69 5.30 -19.54
C ARG A 62 -2.89 4.25 -18.74
N ARG A 63 -1.61 4.09 -19.11
CA ARG A 63 -0.60 3.38 -18.29
C ARG A 63 -0.54 4.03 -16.91
N LYS A 64 -1.18 3.45 -15.91
CA LYS A 64 -1.06 3.93 -14.53
C LYS A 64 0.14 3.26 -13.88
N LYS A 65 1.06 4.10 -13.40
CA LYS A 65 2.22 3.67 -12.59
C LYS A 65 1.75 3.58 -11.15
N PHE A 66 1.99 2.45 -10.49
CA PHE A 66 1.63 2.28 -9.09
C PHE A 66 2.85 1.89 -8.27
N VAL A 67 2.81 2.27 -7.00
CA VAL A 67 3.80 1.86 -6.02
C VAL A 67 3.18 0.73 -5.19
N LYS A 68 3.94 -0.34 -5.01
CA LYS A 68 3.65 -1.42 -4.07
C LYS A 68 4.57 -1.29 -2.86
N TYR A 69 3.99 -1.39 -1.67
CA TYR A 69 4.71 -1.50 -0.42
C TYR A 69 4.56 -2.92 0.08
N ILE A 70 5.67 -3.59 0.32
CA ILE A 70 5.74 -4.97 0.81
C ILE A 70 6.26 -4.90 2.23
N LEU A 71 5.53 -5.47 3.19
CA LEU A 71 5.94 -5.52 4.58
C LEU A 71 7.07 -6.54 4.73
N GLU A 72 8.22 -6.10 5.22
CA GLU A 72 9.30 -6.98 5.63
C GLU A 72 9.03 -7.40 7.07
N LYS A 73 8.58 -8.65 7.27
CA LYS A 73 8.54 -9.25 8.59
C LYS A 73 10.00 -9.53 8.98
N GLY A 74 10.54 -8.75 9.90
CA GLY A 74 11.77 -9.14 10.60
C GLY A 74 11.47 -10.41 11.39
N GLU A 75 12.35 -11.40 11.25
CA GLU A 75 12.45 -12.55 12.17
C GLU A 75 12.58 -12.10 13.62
#